data_AF-A0AAJ0FLE1-F1
#
_entry.id   AF-A0AAJ0FLE1-F1
#
_cell.length_a   1.000
_cell.length_b   1.000
_cell.length_c   1.000
_cell.angle_alpha   90.00
_cell.angle_beta   90.00
_cell.angle_gamma   90.00
#
_symmetry.space_group_name_H-M   'P 1'
#
loop_
_entity.id
_entity.type
_entity.pdbx_description
1 polymer ?
#
loop_
_entity_poly.entity_id
_entity_poly.type
_entity_poly.pdbx_seq_one_letter_code
_entity_poly.pdbx_strand_id
1 'polypeptide(L)'
;MAMSSDADAASAFLAAETAADEDSGVASRLPSIFLHLLAAWTEGNHAAAAEEAARRIHADYCDVYLPSDPLMRGLDDKGMAGFLNRLYELIFFQVRLVGYDDARQDALVETLLELRKLPPQSLKIWGEDCIVYVNDPVFVTVGEDNWNGNFPNDIFEQDDESAKADYQRKCNEWVNFSAFLARCTAAGIYDRYDDRFKYPSVDIPLALEERLPEGNLRECRLMVAALWILHAARAIYDDLIKVDKEGWNVKKWSLWETKLREIENDAAAGPKLKSILGQTLAEMALISATS
;
A
#
# COMPACT_ATOMS: atom_id res chain seq x y z
N MET A 1 -17.72 -19.29 5.74
CA MET A 1 -18.14 -18.10 6.51
C MET A 1 -17.11 -17.91 7.62
N ALA A 2 -15.98 -17.27 7.29
CA ALA A 2 -14.85 -17.00 8.18
C ALA A 2 -14.05 -15.81 7.60
N MET A 3 -14.74 -14.69 7.34
CA MET A 3 -14.16 -13.45 6.79
C MET A 3 -14.24 -12.28 7.79
N SER A 4 -14.28 -12.55 9.10
CA SER A 4 -14.64 -11.54 10.11
C SER A 4 -13.50 -11.12 11.05
N SER A 5 -12.35 -11.79 11.12
CA SER A 5 -11.34 -11.48 12.15
C SER A 5 -10.48 -10.25 11.86
N ASP A 6 -10.15 -10.01 10.59
CA ASP A 6 -9.12 -9.03 10.23
C ASP A 6 -9.72 -7.62 10.07
N ALA A 7 -11.01 -7.54 9.74
CA ALA A 7 -11.75 -6.28 9.70
C ALA A 7 -11.89 -5.61 11.06
N ASP A 8 -11.95 -6.42 12.10
CA ASP A 8 -12.00 -5.97 13.48
C ASP A 8 -10.62 -5.48 13.97
N ALA A 9 -9.51 -6.06 13.48
CA ALA A 9 -8.15 -5.70 13.93
C ALA A 9 -7.75 -4.27 13.51
N ALA A 10 -8.01 -3.89 12.25
CA ALA A 10 -7.74 -2.55 11.74
C ALA A 10 -8.51 -1.47 12.54
N SER A 11 -9.82 -1.69 12.71
CA SER A 11 -10.70 -0.80 13.46
C SER A 11 -10.34 -0.73 14.94
N ALA A 12 -10.01 -1.87 15.56
CA ALA A 12 -9.58 -1.94 16.96
C ALA A 12 -8.27 -1.19 17.20
N PHE A 13 -7.31 -1.29 16.28
CA PHE A 13 -6.08 -0.51 16.36
C PHE A 13 -6.38 0.99 16.32
N LEU A 14 -7.18 1.46 15.35
CA LEU A 14 -7.51 2.89 15.25
C LEU A 14 -8.28 3.40 16.46
N ALA A 15 -9.16 2.58 17.05
CA ALA A 15 -9.85 2.91 18.28
C ALA A 15 -8.88 3.03 19.47
N ALA A 16 -7.90 2.12 19.57
CA ALA A 16 -6.86 2.17 20.61
C ALA A 16 -5.95 3.40 20.45
N GLU A 17 -5.52 3.71 19.22
CA GLU A 17 -4.73 4.91 18.93
C GLU A 17 -5.53 6.19 19.23
N THR A 18 -6.83 6.21 18.94
CA THR A 18 -7.71 7.35 19.28
C THR A 18 -7.73 7.58 20.79
N ALA A 19 -7.93 6.51 21.58
CA ALA A 19 -7.93 6.61 23.03
C ALA A 19 -6.56 7.05 23.59
N ALA A 20 -5.46 6.54 23.02
CA ALA A 20 -4.11 6.90 23.43
C ALA A 20 -3.77 8.37 23.12
N ASP A 21 -4.19 8.89 21.96
CA ASP A 21 -3.99 10.30 21.60
C ASP A 21 -4.79 11.24 22.53
N GLU A 22 -6.01 10.83 22.93
CA GLU A 22 -6.83 11.56 23.92
C GLU A 22 -6.16 11.61 25.30
N ASP A 23 -5.62 10.48 25.79
CA ASP A 23 -4.97 10.38 27.10
C ASP A 23 -3.62 11.12 27.17
N SER A 24 -2.88 11.13 26.08
CA SER A 24 -1.55 11.75 25.99
C SER A 24 -1.60 13.24 25.63
N GLY A 25 -2.78 13.76 25.25
CA GLY A 25 -2.94 15.14 24.81
C GLY A 25 -2.25 15.42 23.46
N VAL A 26 -2.01 14.39 22.65
CA VAL A 26 -1.49 14.55 21.30
C VAL A 26 -2.49 15.34 20.47
N ALA A 27 -2.01 16.40 19.82
CA ALA A 27 -2.84 17.31 19.04
C ALA A 27 -3.08 16.78 17.61
N SER A 28 -3.52 15.53 17.47
CA SER A 28 -3.87 14.93 16.18
C SER A 28 -5.15 14.12 16.32
N ARG A 29 -6.03 14.21 15.33
CA ARG A 29 -7.28 13.45 15.26
C ARG A 29 -7.24 12.37 14.19
N LEU A 30 -6.08 12.16 13.56
CA LEU A 30 -5.88 11.23 12.45
C LEU A 30 -6.47 9.83 12.69
N PRO A 31 -6.25 9.15 13.85
CA PRO A 31 -6.81 7.82 14.05
C PRO A 31 -8.34 7.80 13.99
N SER A 32 -8.99 8.78 14.61
CA SER A 32 -10.46 8.91 14.60
C SER A 32 -11.03 9.23 13.21
N ILE A 33 -10.28 9.97 12.38
CA ILE A 33 -10.66 10.29 11.01
C ILE A 33 -10.63 9.01 10.16
N PHE A 34 -9.56 8.22 10.27
CA PHE A 34 -9.47 6.94 9.58
C PHE A 34 -10.51 5.93 10.07
N LEU A 35 -10.79 5.86 11.38
CA LEU A 35 -11.81 4.97 11.90
C LEU A 35 -13.19 5.28 11.29
N HIS A 36 -13.51 6.57 11.18
CA HIS A 36 -14.75 7.01 10.53
C HIS A 36 -14.76 6.71 9.03
N LEU A 37 -13.67 6.97 8.32
CA LEU A 37 -13.51 6.65 6.89
C LEU A 37 -13.81 5.16 6.64
N LEU A 38 -13.14 4.27 7.38
CA LEU A 38 -13.25 2.83 7.16
C LEU A 38 -14.68 2.32 7.45
N ALA A 39 -15.34 2.85 8.46
CA ALA A 39 -16.73 2.53 8.76
C ALA A 39 -17.68 3.04 7.65
N ALA A 40 -17.61 4.31 7.29
CA ALA A 40 -18.47 4.92 6.27
C ALA A 40 -18.27 4.29 4.88
N TRP A 41 -17.06 3.84 4.57
CA TRP A 41 -16.78 3.11 3.34
C TRP A 41 -17.57 1.80 3.26
N THR A 42 -17.62 1.03 4.35
CA THR A 42 -18.39 -0.22 4.38
C THR A 42 -19.90 -0.03 4.28
N GLU A 43 -20.40 1.18 4.57
CA GLU A 43 -21.81 1.56 4.43
C GLU A 43 -22.17 1.97 2.98
N GLY A 44 -21.20 1.95 2.05
CA GLY A 44 -21.41 2.21 0.62
C GLY A 44 -21.26 3.68 0.21
N ASN A 45 -20.87 4.57 1.13
CA ASN A 45 -20.74 6.01 0.85
C ASN A 45 -19.33 6.40 0.40
N HIS A 46 -18.76 5.65 -0.55
CA HIS A 46 -17.33 5.60 -0.85
C HIS A 46 -16.70 6.99 -1.14
N ALA A 47 -17.08 7.63 -2.25
CA ALA A 47 -16.45 8.88 -2.70
C ALA A 47 -16.59 10.02 -1.66
N ALA A 48 -17.79 10.17 -1.09
CA ALA A 48 -18.04 11.19 -0.07
C ALA A 48 -17.24 10.93 1.22
N ALA A 49 -17.03 9.66 1.60
CA ALA A 49 -16.23 9.31 2.77
C ALA A 49 -14.75 9.68 2.58
N ALA A 50 -14.15 9.41 1.41
CA ALA A 50 -12.77 9.79 1.11
C ALA A 50 -12.59 11.32 1.03
N GLU A 51 -13.51 12.02 0.37
CA GLU A 51 -13.46 13.50 0.27
C GLU A 51 -13.54 14.15 1.66
N GLU A 52 -14.48 13.69 2.49
CA GLU A 52 -14.64 14.17 3.85
C GLU A 52 -13.43 13.83 4.73
N ALA A 53 -12.84 12.64 4.57
CA ALA A 53 -11.63 12.26 5.28
C ALA A 53 -10.45 13.18 4.92
N ALA A 54 -10.22 13.42 3.63
CA ALA A 54 -9.16 14.32 3.17
C ALA A 54 -9.33 15.75 3.72
N ARG A 55 -10.55 16.28 3.68
CA ARG A 55 -10.89 17.60 4.24
C ARG A 55 -10.65 17.66 5.75
N ARG A 56 -11.03 16.60 6.49
CA ARG A 56 -10.80 16.49 7.94
C ARG A 56 -9.32 16.35 8.27
N ILE A 57 -8.54 15.61 7.50
CA ILE A 57 -7.08 15.48 7.68
C ILE A 57 -6.42 16.86 7.52
N HIS A 58 -6.77 17.60 6.48
CA HIS A 58 -6.22 18.94 6.27
C HIS A 58 -6.65 19.92 7.37
N ALA A 59 -7.91 19.87 7.79
CA ALA A 59 -8.39 20.67 8.93
C ALA A 59 -7.66 20.29 10.23
N ASP A 60 -7.36 19.01 10.46
CA ASP A 60 -6.61 18.56 11.62
C ASP A 60 -5.21 19.18 11.66
N TYR A 61 -4.52 19.23 10.52
CA TYR A 61 -3.25 19.96 10.42
C TYR A 61 -3.42 21.45 10.78
N CYS A 62 -4.37 22.14 10.14
CA CYS A 62 -4.54 23.58 10.25
C CYS A 62 -5.05 24.04 11.62
N ASP A 63 -6.02 23.32 12.19
CA ASP A 63 -6.80 23.76 13.34
C ASP A 63 -6.34 23.11 14.66
N VAL A 64 -5.64 21.97 14.59
CA VAL A 64 -5.26 21.19 15.77
C VAL A 64 -3.73 21.08 15.89
N TYR A 65 -3.08 20.48 14.88
CA TYR A 65 -1.65 20.15 14.95
C TYR A 65 -0.74 21.40 14.88
N LEU A 66 -0.88 22.22 13.85
CA LEU A 66 -0.03 23.42 13.70
C LEU A 66 -0.22 24.43 14.84
N PRO A 67 -1.42 24.66 15.40
CA PRO A 67 -1.60 25.53 16.57
C PRO A 67 -1.11 24.94 17.89
N SER A 68 -0.93 23.62 18.01
CA SER A 68 -0.57 23.00 19.29
C SER A 68 0.84 23.34 19.76
N ASP A 69 1.74 23.61 18.80
CA ASP A 69 3.09 24.11 19.09
C ASP A 69 3.37 25.39 18.30
N PRO A 70 3.33 26.57 18.96
CA PRO A 70 3.65 27.84 18.32
C PRO A 70 5.04 27.90 17.67
N LEU A 71 6.01 27.09 18.11
CA LEU A 71 7.35 27.05 17.54
C LEU A 71 7.35 26.51 16.12
N MET A 72 6.42 25.62 15.76
CA MET A 72 6.31 25.06 14.41
C MET A 72 6.14 26.16 13.36
N ARG A 73 5.44 27.25 13.65
CA ARG A 73 5.21 28.35 12.70
C ARG A 73 6.48 29.03 12.22
N GLY A 74 7.57 28.92 12.99
CA GLY A 74 8.88 29.46 12.63
C GLY A 74 9.75 28.51 11.81
N LEU A 75 9.33 27.25 11.64
CA LEU A 75 10.05 26.25 10.83
C LEU A 75 9.67 26.39 9.35
N ASP A 76 10.63 26.07 8.46
CA ASP A 76 10.43 26.12 7.00
C ASP A 76 9.29 25.22 6.52
N ASP A 77 9.10 24.08 7.19
CA ASP A 77 8.05 23.11 6.88
C ASP A 77 6.78 23.33 7.72
N LYS A 78 6.80 24.23 8.70
CA LYS A 78 5.69 24.44 9.63
C LYS A 78 5.23 23.15 10.33
N GLY A 79 6.17 22.27 10.69
CA GLY A 79 5.87 20.96 11.29
C GLY A 79 5.19 19.97 10.35
N MET A 80 5.04 20.29 9.06
CA MET A 80 4.37 19.43 8.09
C MET A 80 5.06 18.08 7.94
N ALA A 81 6.40 18.01 8.06
CA ALA A 81 7.10 16.73 7.95
C ALA A 81 6.66 15.74 9.04
N GLY A 82 6.51 16.21 10.28
CA GLY A 82 6.03 15.41 11.40
C GLY A 82 4.57 14.97 11.23
N PHE A 83 3.71 15.89 10.76
CA PHE A 83 2.31 15.59 10.48
C PHE A 83 2.16 14.52 9.38
N LEU A 84 2.84 14.71 8.24
CA LEU A 84 2.82 13.76 7.13
C LEU A 84 3.39 12.40 7.53
N ASN A 85 4.45 12.37 8.35
CA ASN A 85 5.02 11.12 8.84
C ASN A 85 3.96 10.32 9.62
N ARG A 86 3.30 10.93 10.61
CA ARG A 86 2.23 10.28 11.38
C ARG A 86 1.06 9.84 10.48
N LEU A 87 0.66 10.68 9.52
CA LEU A 87 -0.38 10.35 8.55
C LEU A 87 -0.05 9.09 7.76
N TYR A 88 1.14 9.03 7.17
CA TYR A 88 1.55 7.91 6.32
C TYR A 88 1.86 6.65 7.12
N GLU A 89 2.43 6.76 8.33
CA GLU A 89 2.60 5.62 9.24
C GLU A 89 1.25 4.97 9.59
N LEU A 90 0.22 5.78 9.89
CA LEU A 90 -1.12 5.27 10.13
C LEU A 90 -1.68 4.56 8.90
N ILE A 91 -1.57 5.15 7.71
CA ILE A 91 -2.03 4.51 6.46
C ILE A 91 -1.29 3.18 6.24
N PHE A 92 0.04 3.18 6.30
CA PHE A 92 0.85 1.97 6.04
C PHE A 92 0.67 0.89 7.11
N PHE A 93 0.36 1.26 8.35
CA PHE A 93 -0.07 0.30 9.37
C PHE A 93 -1.46 -0.28 9.04
N GLN A 94 -2.42 0.56 8.65
CA GLN A 94 -3.78 0.10 8.31
C GLN A 94 -3.78 -0.88 7.15
N VAL A 95 -3.07 -0.58 6.06
CA VAL A 95 -3.07 -1.44 4.87
C VAL A 95 -2.38 -2.79 5.08
N ARG A 96 -1.59 -2.95 6.16
CA ARG A 96 -1.06 -4.27 6.57
C ARG A 96 -2.13 -5.12 7.26
N LEU A 97 -3.03 -4.48 8.01
CA LEU A 97 -4.12 -5.14 8.73
C LEU A 97 -5.36 -5.39 7.86
N VAL A 98 -5.63 -4.49 6.91
CA VAL A 98 -6.75 -4.62 5.98
C VAL A 98 -6.37 -5.63 4.89
N GLY A 99 -7.17 -6.69 4.72
CA GLY A 99 -6.92 -7.71 3.71
C GLY A 99 -6.76 -7.14 2.30
N TYR A 100 -5.90 -7.73 1.48
CA TYR A 100 -5.63 -7.25 0.12
C TYR A 100 -6.87 -7.20 -0.79
N ASP A 101 -7.91 -7.99 -0.50
CA ASP A 101 -9.18 -8.09 -1.22
C ASP A 101 -10.32 -7.30 -0.57
N ASP A 102 -10.02 -6.58 0.52
CA ASP A 102 -10.99 -5.75 1.22
C ASP A 102 -11.11 -4.38 0.56
N ALA A 103 -12.35 -3.92 0.33
CA ALA A 103 -12.64 -2.63 -0.29
C ALA A 103 -12.10 -1.42 0.50
N ARG A 104 -11.78 -1.59 1.78
CA ARG A 104 -11.14 -0.55 2.60
C ARG A 104 -9.71 -0.22 2.15
N GLN A 105 -9.05 -1.11 1.40
CA GLN A 105 -7.81 -0.76 0.70
C GLN A 105 -8.04 0.41 -0.26
N ASP A 106 -9.14 0.37 -1.01
CA ASP A 106 -9.49 1.42 -1.96
C ASP A 106 -9.86 2.72 -1.23
N ALA A 107 -10.47 2.64 -0.04
CA ALA A 107 -10.76 3.82 0.80
C ALA A 107 -9.49 4.63 1.12
N LEU A 108 -8.39 3.93 1.44
CA LEU A 108 -7.11 4.55 1.79
C LEU A 108 -6.42 5.14 0.56
N VAL A 109 -6.48 4.47 -0.59
CA VAL A 109 -5.97 4.99 -1.87
C VAL A 109 -6.75 6.25 -2.29
N GLU A 110 -8.08 6.18 -2.25
CA GLU A 110 -8.94 7.30 -2.63
C GLU A 110 -8.76 8.50 -1.70
N THR A 111 -8.53 8.29 -0.41
CA THR A 111 -8.19 9.38 0.51
C THR A 111 -6.89 10.09 0.11
N LEU A 112 -5.86 9.36 -0.33
CA LEU A 112 -4.63 9.97 -0.85
C LEU A 112 -4.89 10.76 -2.15
N LEU A 113 -5.78 10.29 -3.01
CA LEU A 113 -6.19 11.02 -4.22
C LEU A 113 -6.98 12.28 -3.90
N GLU A 114 -7.89 12.23 -2.92
CA GLU A 114 -8.67 13.40 -2.47
C GLU A 114 -7.79 14.45 -1.80
N LEU A 115 -6.79 14.04 -1.01
CA LEU A 115 -5.80 14.97 -0.43
C LEU A 115 -5.06 15.78 -1.51
N ARG A 116 -4.80 15.17 -2.67
CA ARG A 116 -4.13 15.82 -3.82
C ARG A 116 -5.02 16.83 -4.56
N LYS A 117 -6.33 16.80 -4.33
CA LYS A 117 -7.28 17.76 -4.92
C LYS A 117 -7.42 19.02 -4.08
N LEU A 118 -6.92 19.01 -2.84
CA LEU A 118 -6.92 20.18 -1.97
C LEU A 118 -6.04 21.30 -2.56
N PRO A 119 -6.27 22.57 -2.17
CA PRO A 119 -5.43 23.68 -2.61
C PRO A 119 -3.94 23.40 -2.35
N PRO A 120 -3.07 23.50 -3.36
CA PRO A 120 -1.67 23.13 -3.22
C PRO A 120 -0.97 24.06 -2.23
N GLN A 121 -0.23 23.47 -1.30
CA GLN A 121 0.60 24.19 -0.35
C GLN A 121 2.07 23.88 -0.64
N SER A 122 2.87 24.92 -0.88
CA SER A 122 4.31 24.80 -1.08
C SER A 122 5.08 25.06 0.20
N LEU A 123 5.99 24.16 0.55
CA LEU A 123 6.86 24.22 1.72
C LEU A 123 8.26 23.72 1.37
N LYS A 124 9.21 23.86 2.31
CA LYS A 124 10.48 23.15 2.25
C LYS A 124 10.53 22.08 3.33
N ILE A 125 10.61 20.82 2.94
CA ILE A 125 10.77 19.69 3.87
C ILE A 125 12.18 19.14 3.68
N TRP A 126 12.96 19.07 4.75
CA TRP A 126 14.35 18.59 4.73
C TRP A 126 15.25 19.32 3.71
N GLY A 127 14.94 20.57 3.41
CA GLY A 127 15.64 21.40 2.42
C GLY A 127 15.14 21.24 0.98
N GLU A 128 14.24 20.30 0.71
CA GLU A 128 13.67 20.02 -0.61
C GLU A 128 12.34 20.75 -0.82
N ASP A 129 12.08 21.16 -2.06
CA ASP A 129 10.81 21.79 -2.42
C ASP A 129 9.69 20.75 -2.40
N CYS A 130 8.66 21.02 -1.59
CA CYS A 130 7.54 20.13 -1.35
C CYS A 130 6.24 20.80 -1.81
N ILE A 131 5.41 20.05 -2.56
CA ILE A 131 4.00 20.37 -2.74
C ILE A 131 3.23 19.36 -1.91
N VAL A 132 2.66 19.81 -0.79
CA VAL A 132 2.02 18.94 0.21
C VAL A 132 0.99 18.00 -0.44
N TYR A 133 1.05 16.71 -0.10
CA TYR A 133 0.25 15.58 -0.62
C TYR A 133 0.49 15.20 -2.10
N VAL A 134 1.06 16.09 -2.90
CA VAL A 134 1.25 15.89 -4.35
C VAL A 134 2.65 15.40 -4.67
N ASN A 135 3.65 16.06 -4.10
CA ASN A 135 5.07 15.78 -4.28
C ASN A 135 5.79 16.15 -2.98
N ASP A 136 5.48 15.39 -1.92
CA ASP A 136 6.20 15.49 -0.66
C ASP A 136 7.20 14.33 -0.53
N PRO A 137 8.38 14.56 0.05
CA PRO A 137 9.40 13.53 0.22
C PRO A 137 9.04 12.52 1.33
N VAL A 138 8.10 12.87 2.21
CA VAL A 138 7.77 12.05 3.38
C VAL A 138 7.05 10.77 2.96
N PHE A 139 6.17 10.83 1.96
CA PHE A 139 5.44 9.65 1.46
C PHE A 139 6.36 8.52 1.02
N VAL A 140 7.38 8.83 0.20
CA VAL A 140 8.33 7.83 -0.30
C VAL A 140 9.28 7.34 0.78
N THR A 141 9.78 8.23 1.65
CA THR A 141 10.69 7.84 2.73
C THR A 141 9.99 6.90 3.72
N VAL A 142 8.81 7.26 4.20
CA VAL A 142 8.05 6.42 5.16
C VAL A 142 7.58 5.12 4.50
N GLY A 143 7.22 5.18 3.22
CA GLY A 143 6.86 4.00 2.43
C GLY A 143 8.04 3.03 2.27
N GLU A 144 9.23 3.55 1.99
CA GLU A 144 10.47 2.76 1.91
C GLU A 144 10.86 2.14 3.26
N ASP A 145 10.79 2.90 4.36
CA ASP A 145 11.09 2.38 5.69
C ASP A 145 10.12 1.24 6.07
N ASN A 146 8.83 1.40 5.76
CA ASN A 146 7.84 0.34 5.96
C ASN A 146 8.06 -0.86 5.03
N TRP A 147 8.44 -0.64 3.77
CA TRP A 147 8.75 -1.74 2.85
C TRP A 147 9.98 -2.53 3.32
N ASN A 148 11.08 -1.86 3.64
CA ASN A 148 12.31 -2.49 4.13
C ASN A 148 12.12 -3.19 5.48
N GLY A 149 11.38 -2.57 6.41
CA GLY A 149 11.18 -3.09 7.75
C GLY A 149 10.27 -4.33 7.82
N ASN A 150 9.40 -4.53 6.83
CA ASN A 150 8.42 -5.62 6.81
C ASN A 150 8.69 -6.69 5.74
N PHE A 151 9.75 -6.55 4.95
CA PHE A 151 10.07 -7.48 3.87
C PHE A 151 10.29 -8.93 4.40
N PRO A 152 9.57 -9.94 3.89
CA PRO A 152 9.70 -11.31 4.36
C PRO A 152 10.96 -11.98 3.78
N ASN A 153 11.97 -12.17 4.64
CA ASN A 153 13.22 -12.84 4.30
C ASN A 153 13.13 -14.38 4.40
N ASP A 154 14.03 -15.07 3.71
CA ASP A 154 14.16 -16.54 3.64
C ASP A 154 14.62 -17.21 4.95
N ILE A 155 14.95 -16.42 5.98
CA ILE A 155 15.67 -16.89 7.19
C ILE A 155 14.72 -17.48 8.27
N PHE A 156 13.40 -17.49 8.04
CA PHE A 156 12.43 -17.63 9.13
C PHE A 156 11.59 -18.91 9.15
N GLU A 157 11.86 -19.92 8.33
CA GLU A 157 11.13 -21.20 8.47
C GLU A 157 11.70 -21.97 9.68
N GLN A 158 11.15 -21.67 10.86
CA GLN A 158 11.51 -22.27 12.14
C GLN A 158 10.54 -23.42 12.47
N ASP A 159 11.04 -24.43 13.20
CA ASP A 159 10.25 -25.64 13.51
C ASP A 159 9.11 -25.40 14.52
N ASP A 160 9.14 -24.29 15.27
CA ASP A 160 8.15 -23.95 16.29
C ASP A 160 6.83 -23.41 15.68
N GLU A 161 5.70 -23.91 16.18
CA GLU A 161 4.37 -23.56 15.65
C GLU A 161 4.00 -22.09 15.88
N SER A 162 4.45 -21.46 16.97
CA SER A 162 4.22 -20.03 17.19
C SER A 162 5.04 -19.19 16.20
N ALA A 163 6.29 -19.58 15.97
CA ALA A 163 7.14 -18.92 14.98
C ALA A 163 6.57 -19.04 13.55
N LYS A 164 6.01 -20.20 13.18
CA LYS A 164 5.31 -20.38 11.89
C LYS A 164 4.07 -19.51 11.76
N ALA A 165 3.25 -19.41 12.82
CA ALA A 165 2.08 -18.55 12.82
C ALA A 165 2.45 -17.06 12.71
N ASP A 166 3.49 -16.63 13.42
CA ASP A 166 4.03 -15.27 13.32
C ASP A 166 4.59 -14.98 11.93
N TYR A 167 5.27 -15.94 11.32
CA TYR A 167 5.79 -15.80 9.96
C TYR A 167 4.68 -15.75 8.91
N GLN A 168 3.63 -16.57 9.05
CA GLN A 168 2.45 -16.50 8.20
C GLN A 168 1.77 -15.14 8.32
N ARG A 169 1.66 -14.58 9.53
CA ARG A 169 1.10 -13.23 9.73
C ARG A 169 1.92 -12.17 8.98
N LYS A 170 3.26 -12.21 9.08
CA LYS A 170 4.14 -11.31 8.31
C LYS A 170 3.96 -11.47 6.80
N CYS A 171 3.83 -12.70 6.31
CA CYS A 171 3.55 -12.95 4.89
C CYS A 171 2.20 -12.34 4.46
N ASN A 172 1.16 -12.45 5.29
CA ASN A 172 -0.14 -11.85 5.00
C ASN A 172 -0.08 -10.32 5.01
N GLU A 173 0.58 -9.72 6.01
CA GLU A 173 0.81 -8.27 6.08
C GLU A 173 1.56 -7.76 4.84
N TRP A 174 2.57 -8.51 4.38
CA TRP A 174 3.32 -8.20 3.17
C TRP A 174 2.47 -8.25 1.90
N VAL A 175 1.62 -9.28 1.77
CA VAL A 175 0.65 -9.40 0.67
C VAL A 175 -0.31 -8.21 0.67
N ASN A 176 -0.86 -7.85 1.83
CA ASN A 176 -1.78 -6.73 1.97
C ASN A 176 -1.10 -5.39 1.62
N PHE A 177 0.10 -5.15 2.15
CA PHE A 177 0.87 -3.95 1.87
C PHE A 177 1.25 -3.83 0.39
N SER A 178 1.72 -4.91 -0.23
CA SER A 178 2.08 -4.90 -1.66
C SER A 178 0.87 -4.64 -2.56
N ALA A 179 -0.30 -5.16 -2.20
CA ALA A 179 -1.54 -4.89 -2.93
C ALA A 179 -1.94 -3.41 -2.84
N PHE A 180 -1.71 -2.76 -1.71
CA PHE A 180 -1.92 -1.32 -1.56
C PHE A 180 -0.96 -0.52 -2.43
N LEU A 181 0.34 -0.84 -2.38
CA LEU A 181 1.35 -0.18 -3.20
C LEU A 181 1.04 -0.32 -4.70
N ALA A 182 0.59 -1.50 -5.13
CA ALA A 182 0.18 -1.75 -6.51
C ALA A 182 -1.00 -0.86 -6.93
N ARG A 183 -2.01 -0.68 -6.07
CA ARG A 183 -3.11 0.26 -6.32
C ARG A 183 -2.63 1.71 -6.37
N CYS A 184 -1.72 2.10 -5.47
CA CYS A 184 -1.12 3.43 -5.49
C CYS A 184 -0.37 3.70 -6.80
N THR A 185 0.42 2.74 -7.28
CA THR A 185 1.10 2.84 -8.60
C THR A 185 0.08 2.95 -9.73
N ALA A 186 -0.96 2.13 -9.73
CA ALA A 186 -2.03 2.18 -10.74
C ALA A 186 -2.78 3.53 -10.74
N ALA A 187 -2.96 4.13 -9.57
CA ALA A 187 -3.59 5.43 -9.39
C ALA A 187 -2.67 6.62 -9.70
N GLY A 188 -1.44 6.39 -10.16
CA GLY A 188 -0.47 7.44 -10.45
C GLY A 188 0.04 8.16 -9.20
N ILE A 189 -0.10 7.55 -8.01
CA ILE A 189 0.40 8.15 -6.77
C ILE A 189 1.92 8.32 -6.83
N TYR A 190 2.61 7.37 -7.43
CA TYR A 190 4.05 7.40 -7.57
C TYR A 190 4.58 8.16 -8.81
N ASP A 191 3.74 8.72 -9.68
CA ASP A 191 4.17 9.24 -11.01
C ASP A 191 5.21 10.36 -10.99
N ARG A 192 5.37 11.04 -9.85
CA ARG A 192 6.33 12.14 -9.68
C ARG A 192 7.68 11.71 -9.11
N TYR A 193 7.83 10.44 -8.77
CA TYR A 193 9.05 9.89 -8.20
C TYR A 193 9.80 9.07 -9.25
N ASP A 194 11.11 9.28 -9.35
CA ASP A 194 11.94 8.65 -10.38
C ASP A 194 11.98 7.12 -10.26
N ASP A 195 11.79 6.60 -9.04
CA ASP A 195 11.81 5.18 -8.70
C ASP A 195 10.41 4.57 -8.53
N ARG A 196 9.39 5.12 -9.22
CA ARG A 196 7.97 4.69 -9.10
C ARG A 196 7.68 3.20 -9.34
N PHE A 197 8.61 2.47 -9.95
CA PHE A 197 8.52 1.03 -10.18
C PHE A 197 9.53 0.20 -9.35
N LYS A 198 10.18 0.80 -8.35
CA LYS A 198 11.15 0.13 -7.47
C LYS A 198 10.59 -1.15 -6.86
N TYR A 199 9.43 -1.08 -6.20
CA TYR A 199 8.83 -2.23 -5.52
C TYR A 199 8.47 -3.39 -6.47
N PRO A 200 7.71 -3.18 -7.57
CA PRO A 200 7.45 -4.28 -8.52
C PRO A 200 8.72 -4.76 -9.19
N SER A 201 9.77 -3.93 -9.32
CA SER A 201 11.06 -4.35 -9.86
C SER A 201 11.79 -5.38 -9.00
N VAL A 202 11.44 -5.49 -7.72
CA VAL A 202 11.97 -6.49 -6.80
C VAL A 202 10.99 -7.66 -6.66
N ASP A 203 9.73 -7.37 -6.36
CA ASP A 203 8.74 -8.38 -5.98
C ASP A 203 8.40 -9.37 -7.11
N ILE A 204 8.26 -8.88 -8.35
CA ILE A 204 7.89 -9.73 -9.49
C ILE A 204 9.02 -10.71 -9.83
N PRO A 205 10.29 -10.27 -9.99
CA PRO A 205 11.39 -11.20 -10.27
C PRO A 205 11.61 -12.27 -9.19
N LEU A 206 11.48 -11.92 -7.90
CA LEU A 206 11.62 -12.88 -6.81
C LEU A 206 10.64 -14.05 -6.89
N ALA A 207 9.46 -13.83 -7.49
CA ALA A 207 8.44 -14.85 -7.66
C ALA A 207 8.51 -15.56 -9.03
N LEU A 208 8.81 -14.81 -10.10
CA LEU A 208 8.62 -15.26 -11.48
C LEU A 208 9.92 -15.36 -12.29
N GLU A 209 11.07 -15.01 -11.75
CA GLU A 209 12.36 -15.14 -12.43
C GLU A 209 13.34 -16.00 -11.63
N GLU A 210 13.34 -15.83 -10.31
CA GLU A 210 14.23 -16.53 -9.40
C GLU A 210 13.72 -17.92 -8.97
N ARG A 211 14.56 -18.65 -8.24
CA ARG A 211 14.16 -19.91 -7.61
C ARG A 211 13.21 -19.60 -6.46
N LEU A 212 11.99 -20.11 -6.56
CA LEU A 212 11.01 -19.98 -5.49
C LEU A 212 11.46 -20.76 -4.24
N PRO A 213 11.30 -20.18 -3.04
CA PRO A 213 11.44 -20.90 -1.79
C PRO A 213 10.29 -21.91 -1.63
N GLU A 214 10.33 -22.70 -0.56
CA GLU A 214 9.23 -23.60 -0.18
C GLU A 214 8.31 -22.91 0.85
N GLY A 215 7.24 -23.61 1.25
CA GLY A 215 6.37 -23.18 2.35
C GLY A 215 5.64 -21.86 2.13
N ASN A 216 5.37 -21.15 3.23
CA ASN A 216 4.56 -19.94 3.26
C ASN A 216 5.16 -18.79 2.44
N LEU A 217 6.49 -18.71 2.37
CA LEU A 217 7.18 -17.68 1.61
C LEU A 217 6.95 -17.85 0.10
N ARG A 218 6.84 -19.10 -0.38
CA ARG A 218 6.48 -19.38 -1.77
C ARG A 218 5.14 -18.75 -2.12
N GLU A 219 4.12 -19.03 -1.33
CA GLU A 219 2.77 -18.54 -1.58
C GLU A 219 2.71 -17.01 -1.44
N CYS A 220 3.39 -16.45 -0.43
CA CYS A 220 3.53 -15.01 -0.24
C CYS A 220 4.09 -14.31 -1.49
N ARG A 221 5.24 -14.76 -2.01
CA ARG A 221 5.87 -14.17 -3.21
C ARG A 221 4.97 -14.26 -4.44
N LEU A 222 4.34 -15.42 -4.64
CA LEU A 222 3.42 -15.62 -5.76
C LEU A 222 2.19 -14.72 -5.68
N MET A 223 1.60 -14.60 -4.49
CA MET A 223 0.48 -13.70 -4.25
C MET A 223 0.87 -12.24 -4.52
N VAL A 224 2.01 -11.79 -4.00
CA VAL A 224 2.50 -10.42 -4.18
C VAL A 224 2.74 -10.10 -5.66
N ALA A 225 3.47 -10.95 -6.38
CA ALA A 225 3.73 -10.72 -7.80
C ALA A 225 2.43 -10.71 -8.62
N ALA A 226 1.50 -11.61 -8.30
CA ALA A 226 0.20 -11.66 -8.96
C ALA A 226 -0.65 -10.40 -8.69
N LEU A 227 -0.58 -9.83 -7.48
CA LEU A 227 -1.30 -8.60 -7.10
C LEU A 227 -0.68 -7.35 -7.71
N TRP A 228 0.65 -7.27 -7.81
CA TRP A 228 1.33 -6.21 -8.56
C TRP A 228 0.88 -6.18 -10.02
N ILE A 229 0.85 -7.35 -10.67
CA ILE A 229 0.37 -7.45 -12.04
C ILE A 229 -1.14 -7.16 -12.09
N LEU A 230 -1.95 -7.75 -11.22
CA LEU A 230 -3.41 -7.55 -11.25
C LEU A 230 -3.80 -6.07 -11.15
N HIS A 231 -3.18 -5.31 -10.24
CA HIS A 231 -3.57 -3.92 -10.00
C HIS A 231 -2.79 -2.91 -10.84
N ALA A 232 -1.49 -3.13 -11.06
CA ALA A 232 -0.60 -2.16 -11.70
C ALA A 232 -0.12 -2.56 -13.10
N ALA A 233 -0.63 -3.66 -13.69
CA ALA A 233 -0.14 -4.16 -14.97
C ALA A 233 -0.19 -3.12 -16.09
N ARG A 234 -1.23 -2.27 -16.17
CA ARG A 234 -1.31 -1.25 -17.21
C ARG A 234 -0.14 -0.26 -17.13
N ALA A 235 0.09 0.31 -15.95
CA ALA A 235 1.19 1.23 -15.72
C ALA A 235 2.55 0.56 -15.98
N ILE A 236 2.75 -0.66 -15.46
CA ILE A 236 3.96 -1.46 -15.71
C ILE A 236 4.15 -1.72 -17.21
N TYR A 237 3.09 -2.08 -17.92
CA TYR A 237 3.16 -2.45 -19.32
C TYR A 237 3.51 -1.24 -20.18
N ASP A 238 2.79 -0.14 -20.02
CA ASP A 238 2.94 1.05 -20.84
C ASP A 238 4.30 1.73 -20.62
N ASP A 239 4.77 1.79 -19.36
CA ASP A 239 5.98 2.54 -19.02
C ASP A 239 7.27 1.71 -18.98
N LEU A 240 7.16 0.39 -18.83
CA LEU A 240 8.33 -0.50 -18.78
C LEU A 240 8.35 -1.46 -19.97
N ILE A 241 7.32 -2.30 -20.12
CA ILE A 241 7.31 -3.43 -21.07
C ILE A 241 7.28 -2.97 -22.53
N LYS A 242 6.41 -2.01 -22.85
CA LYS A 242 6.18 -1.52 -24.21
C LYS A 242 7.38 -0.75 -24.77
N VAL A 243 8.14 -0.11 -23.88
CA VAL A 243 9.28 0.75 -24.22
C VAL A 243 10.65 0.09 -23.97
N ASP A 244 10.67 -1.18 -23.56
CA ASP A 244 11.89 -1.95 -23.21
C ASP A 244 12.79 -1.20 -22.20
N LYS A 245 12.18 -0.62 -21.16
CA LYS A 245 12.91 0.11 -20.12
C LYS A 245 13.45 -0.86 -19.09
N GLU A 246 14.72 -0.69 -18.70
CA GLU A 246 15.36 -1.48 -17.63
C GLU A 246 15.33 -3.01 -17.87
N GLY A 247 15.23 -3.44 -19.13
CA GLY A 247 15.15 -4.85 -19.51
C GLY A 247 13.77 -5.49 -19.28
N TRP A 248 12.77 -4.69 -18.91
CA TRP A 248 11.36 -5.08 -18.87
C TRP A 248 10.82 -5.01 -20.28
N ASN A 249 10.57 -6.15 -20.91
CA ASN A 249 10.09 -6.22 -22.27
C ASN A 249 9.06 -7.31 -22.49
N VAL A 250 8.52 -7.35 -23.69
CA VAL A 250 7.46 -8.29 -24.09
C VAL A 250 7.88 -9.75 -23.86
N LYS A 251 9.18 -10.09 -23.94
CA LYS A 251 9.64 -11.46 -23.64
C LYS A 251 9.51 -11.78 -22.15
N LYS A 252 9.86 -10.85 -21.26
CA LYS A 252 9.62 -11.01 -19.81
C LYS A 252 8.14 -11.11 -19.50
N TRP A 253 7.32 -10.26 -20.12
CA TRP A 253 5.87 -10.31 -19.99
C TRP A 253 5.30 -11.69 -20.34
N SER A 254 5.66 -12.25 -21.50
CA SER A 254 5.24 -13.60 -21.91
C SER A 254 5.79 -14.71 -21.01
N LEU A 255 7.02 -14.55 -20.50
CA LEU A 255 7.61 -15.49 -19.53
C LEU A 255 6.78 -15.53 -18.24
N TRP A 256 6.43 -14.35 -17.70
CA TRP A 256 5.61 -14.24 -16.50
C TRP A 256 4.23 -14.84 -16.71
N GLU A 257 3.57 -14.52 -17.83
CA GLU A 257 2.26 -15.10 -18.16
C GLU A 257 2.32 -16.65 -18.19
N THR A 258 3.37 -17.19 -18.83
CA THR A 258 3.58 -18.65 -18.92
C THR A 258 3.73 -19.27 -17.53
N LYS A 259 4.59 -18.69 -16.69
CA LYS A 259 4.82 -19.20 -15.33
C LYS A 259 3.58 -19.10 -14.44
N LEU A 260 2.86 -17.98 -14.49
CA LEU A 260 1.61 -17.81 -13.73
C LEU A 260 0.58 -18.86 -14.14
N ARG A 261 0.47 -19.17 -15.43
CA ARG A 261 -0.42 -20.22 -15.96
C ARG A 261 -0.01 -21.62 -15.53
N GLU A 262 1.29 -21.92 -15.50
CA GLU A 262 1.79 -23.20 -14.98
C GLU A 262 1.41 -23.37 -13.49
N ILE A 263 1.59 -22.32 -12.69
CA ILE A 263 1.29 -22.32 -11.26
C ILE A 263 -0.21 -22.39 -10.99
N GLU A 264 -1.04 -21.69 -11.77
CA GLU A 264 -2.50 -21.78 -11.68
C GLU A 264 -2.99 -23.23 -11.90
N ASN A 265 -2.37 -23.94 -12.84
CA ASN A 265 -2.70 -25.33 -13.15
C ASN A 265 -2.07 -26.36 -12.19
N ASP A 266 -1.15 -25.93 -11.32
CA ASP A 266 -0.53 -26.80 -10.32
C ASP A 266 -1.59 -27.25 -9.29
N ALA A 267 -1.68 -28.57 -9.06
CA ALA A 267 -2.59 -29.13 -8.06
C ALA A 267 -2.24 -28.69 -6.63
N ALA A 268 -0.98 -28.34 -6.37
CA ALA A 268 -0.50 -27.89 -5.07
C ALA A 268 -0.85 -26.42 -4.74
N ALA A 269 -1.24 -25.62 -5.74
CA ALA A 269 -1.62 -24.23 -5.49
C ALA A 269 -2.97 -24.13 -4.76
N GLY A 270 -3.01 -23.34 -3.68
CA GLY A 270 -4.22 -23.09 -2.90
C GLY A 270 -5.31 -22.38 -3.71
N PRO A 271 -6.60 -22.52 -3.33
CA PRO A 271 -7.72 -21.94 -4.07
C PRO A 271 -7.66 -20.41 -4.13
N LYS A 272 -7.15 -19.77 -3.08
CA LYS A 272 -6.99 -18.31 -2.99
C LYS A 272 -5.99 -17.80 -4.03
N LEU A 273 -4.80 -18.41 -4.08
CA LEU A 273 -3.79 -18.12 -5.08
C LEU A 273 -4.31 -18.36 -6.50
N LYS A 274 -4.97 -19.51 -6.76
CA LYS A 274 -5.55 -19.80 -8.08
C LYS A 274 -6.55 -18.75 -8.54
N SER A 275 -7.44 -18.32 -7.65
CA SER A 275 -8.41 -17.26 -7.96
C SER A 275 -7.72 -15.96 -8.38
N ILE A 276 -6.66 -15.56 -7.69
CA ILE A 276 -5.91 -14.35 -8.02
C ILE A 276 -5.14 -14.53 -9.33
N LEU A 277 -4.45 -15.65 -9.52
CA LEU A 277 -3.74 -15.95 -10.77
C LEU A 277 -4.66 -15.91 -11.99
N GLY A 278 -5.88 -16.45 -11.89
CA GLY A 278 -6.86 -16.38 -12.97
C GLY A 278 -7.27 -14.95 -13.33
N GLN A 279 -7.47 -14.09 -12.32
CA GLN A 279 -7.75 -12.66 -12.54
C GLN A 279 -6.53 -11.95 -13.15
N THR A 280 -5.34 -12.21 -12.62
CA THR A 280 -4.07 -11.65 -13.14
C THR A 280 -3.86 -12.02 -14.61
N LEU A 281 -4.05 -13.29 -14.98
CA LEU A 281 -3.90 -13.77 -16.36
C LEU A 281 -4.94 -13.15 -17.29
N ALA A 282 -6.18 -12.94 -16.82
CA ALA A 282 -7.21 -12.25 -17.59
C ALA A 282 -6.82 -10.79 -17.87
N GLU A 283 -6.29 -10.08 -16.88
CA GLU A 283 -5.82 -8.70 -17.04
C GLU A 283 -4.62 -8.63 -18.00
N MET A 284 -3.66 -9.55 -17.87
CA MET A 284 -2.51 -9.62 -18.79
C MET A 284 -2.94 -9.85 -20.24
N ALA A 285 -3.96 -10.70 -20.46
CA ALA A 285 -4.53 -10.95 -21.78
C ALA A 285 -5.25 -9.71 -22.33
N LEU A 286 -6.01 -9.00 -21.49
CA LEU A 286 -6.69 -7.76 -21.87
C LEU A 286 -5.70 -6.67 -22.31
N ILE A 287 -4.61 -6.50 -21.56
CA ILE A 287 -3.56 -5.53 -21.90
C ILE A 287 -2.91 -5.91 -23.24
N SER A 288 -2.46 -7.15 -23.39
CA SER A 288 -1.85 -7.64 -24.64
C SER A 288 -2.77 -7.49 -25.86
N ALA A 289 -4.10 -7.55 -25.68
CA ALA A 289 -5.07 -7.37 -26.75
C ALA A 289 -5.36 -5.89 -27.10
N THR A 290 -5.02 -4.95 -26.21
CA THR A 290 -5.34 -3.52 -26.34
C THR A 290 -4.12 -2.63 -26.60
N SER A 291 -2.91 -3.19 -26.56
CA SER A 291 -1.62 -2.49 -26.70
C SER A 291 -1.03 -2.51 -28.10
#